data_AF-A0A2C6KDE7-F1
#
_entry.id   AF-A0A2C6KDE7-F1
#
_cell.length_a   1.000
_cell.length_b   1.000
_cell.length_c   1.000
_cell.angle_alpha   90.00
_cell.angle_beta   90.00
_cell.angle_gamma   90.00
#
_symmetry.space_group_name_H-M   'P 1'
#
loop_
_entity.id
_entity.type
_entity.pdbx_description
1 polymer ?
#
loop_
_entity_poly.entity_id
_entity_poly.type
_entity_poly.pdbx_seq_one_letter_code
_entity_poly.pdbx_strand_id
1 'polypeptide(L)' 'MVHNLGTGRGHSVLEMADIFERVSGRKIPRKSAPRRPGDLSSVIADPSLAEKELGWKARRTME' A
#
# COMPACT_ATOMS: atom_id res chain seq x y z
N MET A 1 19.36 9.63 -12.42
CA MET A 1 18.05 10.09 -11.92
C MET A 1 17.46 9.00 -11.04
N VAL A 2 16.66 9.37 -10.04
CA VAL A 2 16.04 8.45 -9.07
C VAL A 2 14.54 8.77 -9.03
N HIS A 3 13.71 7.74 -9.13
CA HIS A 3 12.24 7.88 -9.17
C HIS A 3 11.59 6.98 -8.13
N ASN A 4 10.53 7.48 -7.49
CA ASN A 4 9.66 6.65 -6.66
C ASN A 4 8.68 5.88 -7.56
N LEU A 5 8.60 4.56 -7.37
CA LEU A 5 7.61 3.72 -8.01
C LEU A 5 6.61 3.26 -6.96
N GLY A 6 5.41 3.82 -7.01
CA GLY A 6 4.29 3.46 -6.14
C GLY A 6 3.00 4.06 -6.66
N THR A 7 1.90 3.76 -5.98
CA THR A 7 0.55 4.16 -6.41
C THR A 7 0.17 5.58 -5.99
N GLY A 8 0.93 6.22 -5.07
CA GLY A 8 0.51 7.46 -4.41
C GLY A 8 -0.57 7.26 -3.35
N ARG A 9 -1.07 6.03 -3.17
CA ARG A 9 -2.15 5.71 -2.23
C ARG A 9 -1.64 4.83 -1.10
N GLY A 10 -1.78 5.29 0.13
CA GLY A 10 -1.53 4.51 1.33
C GLY A 10 -2.74 3.64 1.69
N HIS A 11 -2.47 2.47 2.26
CA HIS A 11 -3.47 1.60 2.88
C HIS A 11 -2.97 1.19 4.27
N SER A 12 -3.85 1.26 5.25
CA SER A 12 -3.59 0.73 6.59
C SER A 12 -3.60 -0.80 6.58
N VAL A 13 -3.02 -1.40 7.64
CA VAL A 13 -3.03 -2.85 7.84
C VAL A 13 -4.46 -3.41 7.88
N LEU A 14 -5.38 -2.68 8.51
CA LEU A 14 -6.77 -3.12 8.65
C LEU A 14 -7.52 -3.05 7.31
N GLU A 15 -7.35 -1.96 6.53
CA GLU A 15 -7.95 -1.86 5.20
C GLU A 15 -7.49 -2.97 4.27
N MET A 16 -6.18 -3.29 4.27
CA MET A 16 -5.67 -4.40 3.46
C MET A 16 -6.33 -5.72 3.88
N ALA A 17 -6.41 -6.01 5.18
CA ALA A 17 -7.04 -7.22 5.67
C ALA A 17 -8.53 -7.31 5.27
N ASP A 18 -9.27 -6.20 5.32
CA ASP A 18 -10.67 -6.15 4.91
C ASP A 18 -10.85 -6.35 3.41
N ILE A 19 -9.98 -5.76 2.58
CA ILE A 19 -9.96 -6.00 1.12
C ILE A 19 -9.69 -7.46 0.83
N PHE A 20 -8.71 -8.06 1.51
CA PHE A 20 -8.38 -9.48 1.33
C PHE A 20 -9.53 -10.40 1.77
N GLU A 21 -10.20 -10.14 2.90
CA GLU A 21 -11.39 -10.91 3.29
C GLU A 21 -12.49 -10.84 2.22
N ARG A 22 -12.76 -9.63 1.72
CA ARG A 22 -13.82 -9.39 0.72
C ARG A 22 -13.53 -10.10 -0.60
N VAL A 23 -12.29 -9.99 -1.11
CA VAL A 23 -11.91 -10.59 -2.41
C VAL A 23 -11.77 -12.10 -2.30
N SER A 24 -11.25 -12.62 -1.19
CA SER A 24 -11.08 -14.07 -1.01
C SER A 24 -12.35 -14.80 -0.55
N GLY A 25 -13.35 -14.08 -0.02
CA GLY A 25 -14.54 -14.67 0.60
C GLY A 25 -14.23 -15.44 1.89
N ARG A 26 -13.02 -15.30 2.45
CA ARG A 26 -12.56 -16.03 3.64
C ARG A 26 -12.33 -15.07 4.79
N LYS A 27 -12.68 -15.49 6.00
CA LYS A 27 -12.35 -14.75 7.22
C LYS A 27 -10.86 -14.84 7.52
N ILE A 28 -10.27 -13.71 7.92
CA ILE A 28 -8.86 -13.58 8.29
C ILE A 28 -8.83 -13.24 9.79
N PRO A 29 -8.52 -14.21 10.66
CA PRO A 29 -8.38 -13.97 12.09
C PRO A 29 -7.26 -12.96 12.35
N ARG A 30 -7.54 -11.96 13.20
CA ARG A 30 -6.62 -10.86 13.52
C ARG A 30 -6.48 -10.71 15.03
N LYS A 31 -5.28 -10.37 15.49
CA LYS A 31 -5.00 -10.04 16.90
C LYS A 31 -4.00 -8.89 16.95
N SER A 32 -4.30 -7.87 17.74
CA SER A 32 -3.36 -6.77 18.00
C SER A 32 -2.11 -7.29 18.71
N ALA A 33 -0.95 -6.79 18.31
CA ALA A 33 0.34 -7.10 18.90
C ALA A 33 1.14 -5.81 19.11
N PRO A 34 2.18 -5.81 19.96
CA PRO A 34 3.07 -4.65 20.12
C PRO A 34 3.71 -4.23 18.78
N ARG A 35 4.11 -2.96 18.67
CA ARG A 35 4.81 -2.44 17.50
C ARG A 35 6.11 -3.20 17.28
N ARG A 36 6.36 -3.66 16.06
CA ARG A 36 7.64 -4.28 15.70
C ARG A 36 8.73 -3.19 15.66
N PRO A 37 9.88 -3.39 16.32
CA PRO A 37 10.98 -2.42 16.29
C PRO A 37 11.39 -2.08 14.85
N GLY A 38 11.57 -0.79 14.56
CA GLY A 38 11.95 -0.30 13.24
C GLY A 38 10.78 0.03 12.30
N ASP A 39 9.55 -0.42 12.59
CA ASP A 39 8.39 -0.05 11.76
C ASP A 39 8.10 1.45 11.90
N LEU A 40 7.94 2.16 10.78
CA LEU A 40 7.43 3.53 10.73
C LEU A 40 5.89 3.55 10.79
N SER A 41 5.29 4.70 11.10
CA SER A 41 3.83 4.83 11.13
C SER A 41 3.19 4.79 9.73
N SER A 42 3.86 5.38 8.74
CA SER A 42 3.41 5.41 7.35
C SER A 42 4.56 5.72 6.40
N VAL A 43 4.51 5.12 5.21
CA VAL A 43 5.39 5.43 4.08
C VAL A 43 4.53 5.35 2.81
N ILE A 44 4.40 6.48 2.10
CA ILE A 44 3.66 6.56 0.84
C ILE A 44 4.59 7.19 -0.20
N ALA A 45 4.68 6.57 -1.37
CA ALA A 45 5.45 7.11 -2.49
C ALA A 45 4.73 8.31 -3.11
N ASP A 46 5.45 9.39 -3.44
CA ASP A 46 5.00 10.38 -4.42
C ASP A 46 5.56 9.99 -5.80
N PRO A 47 4.73 9.45 -6.74
CA PRO A 47 5.17 9.01 -8.05
C PRO A 47 5.14 10.12 -9.11
N SER A 48 4.86 11.38 -8.73
CA SER A 48 4.64 12.48 -9.68
C SER A 48 5.82 12.70 -10.64
N LEU A 49 7.05 12.49 -10.19
CA LEU A 49 8.24 12.59 -11.03
C LEU A 49 8.32 11.46 -12.07
N ALA A 50 7.94 10.24 -11.70
CA ALA A 50 7.91 9.09 -12.62
C ALA A 50 6.83 9.26 -13.70
N GLU A 51 5.66 9.80 -13.33
CA GLU A 51 4.60 10.11 -14.29
C GLU A 51 5.04 11.19 -15.28
N LYS A 52 5.64 12.29 -14.78
CA LYS A 52 6.07 13.41 -15.60
C LYS A 52 7.20 13.07 -16.57
N GLU A 53 8.24 12.39 -16.10
CA GLU A 53 9.47 12.20 -16.90
C GLU A 53 9.48 10.89 -17.70
N LEU A 54 8.77 9.86 -17.21
CA LEU A 54 8.78 8.53 -17.83
C LEU A 54 7.42 8.15 -18.45
N GLY A 55 6.37 8.96 -18.23
CA GLY A 55 5.00 8.58 -18.57
C GLY A 55 4.51 7.36 -17.78
N TRP A 56 5.19 7.00 -16.68
CA TRP A 56 4.89 5.81 -15.91
C TRP A 56 3.83 6.08 -14.85
N LYS A 57 2.82 5.20 -14.74
CA LYS A 57 1.79 5.27 -13.71
C LYS A 57 1.29 3.87 -13.35
N ALA A 58 1.14 3.60 -12.06
CA ALA A 58 0.47 2.37 -11.60
C ALA A 58 -1.00 2.38 -12.04
N ARG A 59 -1.48 1.27 -12.64
CA ARG A 59 -2.83 1.14 -13.22
C ARG A 59 -3.75 0.15 -12.51
N ARG A 60 -3.24 -0.50 -11.46
CA ARG A 60 -3.97 -1.51 -10.69
C ARG A 60 -4.31 -0.97 -9.31
N THR A 61 -5.45 -1.39 -8.82
CA THR A 61 -5.96 -1.10 -7.48
C THR A 61 -5.55 -2.20 -6.51
N MET A 62 -5.82 -2.00 -5.22
CA MET A 62 -5.58 -3.03 -4.20
C MET A 62 -6.62 -4.16 -4.28
N GLU A 63 -7.81 -3.82 -4.78
CA GLU A 63 -8.92 -4.70 -5.14
C GLU A 63 -8.76 -5.29 -6.55
#